data_AF-A0A7K3MD51-F1
#
_entry.id   AF-A0A7K3MD51-F1
#
_cell.length_a   1.000
_cell.length_b   1.000
_cell.length_c   1.000
_cell.angle_alpha   90.00
_cell.angle_beta   90.00
_cell.angle_gamma   90.00
#
_symmetry.space_group_name_H-M   'P 1'
#
loop_
_entity.id
_entity.type
_entity.pdbx_description
1 polymer ?
#
loop_
_entity_poly.entity_id
_entity_poly.type
_entity_poly.pdbx_seq_one_letter_code
_entity_poly.pdbx_strand_id
1 'polypeptide(L)'
;MTLPRLDNDTVRGLAVAERVCVRPIMSRLTDTETGDTRTVLIPCGSTRETVCPSCADRARRLRMQQCREGWHLTEEPTTDHDDNGQNDDENEENDSDGNGQDDGDGGARRVRSTRRRDDADDLPRPPKQHTTLGRSFDTPDGKTYRPSMFVTLTMPSYGRVTREGVPVDPDSYDYRRAALDALHFPKVVDRFWQNLRRATGMPVQYFATVEPQRRLAPHLHAAVRGTFPRALIRQVVAATYHQLWWPPHDEVVYDGDRLPVWDEHAGGYCDPDTGALLPTWDAALDALDADPDAEPAHVVRFGTQIDMQGILAGTPAADRRVGYLTKYLTKNISDDIDTDEPSAARQAHIDRIAHEVRWLPCAPTCANWLRFGVQPKNTRPGLVPGLCRSKAHDRDHLGLGGRRVLVSRRWTGKTLTEHKADRAAVVRTVLAEAGVEMDDHGEFSATATRSDGQPRYVWSTVKPGDTDAPSYLRLIAHAITRRQAWREQYEQAKQRAGPPGPNLSATIPGAATAA
;
A
#
# COMPACT_ATOMS: atom_id res chain seq x y z
N MET A 1 -47.49 -23.43 0.71
CA MET A 1 -46.36 -22.68 1.28
C MET A 1 -45.14 -22.95 0.43
N THR A 2 -44.71 -21.98 -0.36
CA THR A 2 -43.50 -22.09 -1.20
C THR A 2 -42.28 -21.96 -0.29
N LEU A 3 -41.41 -22.98 -0.25
CA LEU A 3 -40.14 -22.90 0.46
C LEU A 3 -39.35 -21.67 -0.04
N PRO A 4 -38.76 -20.85 0.85
CA PRO A 4 -37.97 -19.71 0.41
C PRO A 4 -36.82 -20.20 -0.47
N ARG A 5 -36.75 -19.68 -1.71
CA ARG A 5 -35.63 -19.94 -2.61
C ARG A 5 -34.44 -19.12 -2.14
N LEU A 6 -33.33 -19.79 -1.85
CA LEU A 6 -32.03 -19.14 -1.68
C LEU A 6 -31.66 -18.48 -3.01
N ASP A 7 -31.59 -17.16 -3.03
CA ASP A 7 -31.05 -16.39 -4.14
C ASP A 7 -29.56 -16.06 -3.92
N ASN A 8 -28.93 -15.45 -4.93
CA ASN A 8 -27.50 -15.13 -4.88
C ASN A 8 -27.18 -14.11 -3.79
N ASP A 9 -28.08 -13.16 -3.50
CA ASP A 9 -27.86 -12.10 -2.51
C ASP A 9 -27.93 -12.65 -1.09
N THR A 10 -28.88 -13.53 -0.80
CA THR A 10 -29.00 -14.21 0.50
C THR A 10 -27.75 -15.06 0.77
N VAL A 11 -27.31 -15.84 -0.22
CA VAL A 11 -26.11 -16.69 -0.09
C VAL A 11 -24.84 -15.84 0.02
N ARG A 12 -24.78 -14.71 -0.68
CA ARG A 12 -23.70 -13.72 -0.54
C ARG A 12 -23.67 -13.15 0.88
N GLY A 13 -24.82 -12.77 1.44
CA GLY A 13 -24.94 -12.27 2.81
C GLY A 13 -24.48 -13.29 3.84
N LEU A 14 -24.90 -14.55 3.71
CA LEU A 14 -24.46 -15.64 4.57
C LEU A 14 -22.95 -15.91 4.45
N ALA A 15 -22.40 -15.87 3.23
CA ALA A 15 -20.96 -16.00 3.02
C ALA A 15 -20.17 -14.89 3.72
N VAL A 16 -20.65 -13.66 3.71
CA VAL A 16 -20.04 -12.56 4.48
C VAL A 16 -20.10 -12.83 5.98
N ALA A 17 -21.26 -13.24 6.50
CA ALA A 17 -21.43 -13.57 7.92
C ALA A 17 -20.47 -14.68 8.40
N GLU A 18 -20.26 -15.70 7.55
CA GLU A 18 -19.35 -16.84 7.83
C GLU A 18 -17.88 -16.58 7.43
N ARG A 19 -17.56 -15.36 6.95
CA ARG A 19 -16.22 -14.96 6.47
C ARG A 19 -15.69 -15.84 5.32
N VAL A 20 -16.58 -16.26 4.43
CA VAL A 20 -16.31 -16.96 3.17
C VAL A 20 -16.16 -15.96 2.03
N CYS A 21 -15.23 -16.22 1.11
CA CYS A 21 -15.03 -15.37 -0.06
C CYS A 21 -16.29 -15.35 -0.94
N VAL A 22 -16.82 -14.17 -1.23
CA VAL A 22 -18.03 -13.99 -2.08
C VAL A 22 -17.73 -14.01 -3.59
N ARG A 23 -16.47 -14.14 -3.99
CA ARG A 23 -16.04 -14.13 -5.40
C ARG A 23 -14.82 -15.03 -5.64
N PRO A 24 -14.87 -16.30 -5.22
CA PRO A 24 -13.72 -17.18 -5.32
C PRO A 24 -13.34 -17.41 -6.78
N ILE A 25 -12.04 -17.57 -7.03
CA ILE A 25 -11.51 -18.02 -8.31
C ILE A 25 -11.70 -19.53 -8.35
N MET A 26 -12.31 -20.02 -9.42
CA MET A 26 -12.53 -21.44 -9.64
C MET A 26 -11.34 -22.01 -10.41
N SER A 27 -10.65 -22.97 -9.81
CA SER A 27 -9.56 -23.67 -10.46
C SER A 27 -9.89 -25.16 -10.54
N ARG A 28 -9.77 -25.74 -11.72
CA ARG A 28 -9.85 -27.17 -11.97
C ARG A 28 -8.47 -27.77 -11.72
N LEU A 29 -8.40 -28.62 -10.71
CA LEU A 29 -7.25 -29.44 -10.38
C LEU A 29 -7.43 -30.80 -11.05
N THR A 30 -6.46 -31.21 -11.85
CA THR A 30 -6.39 -32.53 -12.49
C THR A 30 -5.21 -33.30 -11.91
N ASP A 31 -5.47 -34.45 -11.31
CA ASP A 31 -4.43 -35.43 -11.01
C ASP A 31 -4.09 -36.17 -12.32
N THR A 32 -2.88 -35.97 -12.81
CA THR A 32 -2.41 -36.56 -14.07
C THR A 32 -1.98 -38.01 -13.92
N GLU A 33 -1.93 -38.54 -12.70
CA GLU A 33 -1.66 -39.95 -12.42
C GLU A 33 -2.96 -40.76 -12.46
N THR A 34 -4.03 -40.27 -11.84
CA THR A 34 -5.34 -40.97 -11.81
C THR A 34 -6.30 -40.52 -12.91
N GLY A 35 -6.11 -39.32 -13.47
CA GLY A 35 -7.06 -38.65 -14.36
C GLY A 35 -8.19 -37.93 -13.63
N ASP A 36 -8.22 -37.97 -12.28
CA ASP A 36 -9.28 -37.37 -11.50
C ASP A 36 -9.25 -35.85 -11.60
N THR A 37 -10.43 -35.25 -11.79
CA THR A 37 -10.59 -33.80 -11.79
C THR A 37 -11.48 -33.35 -10.64
N ARG A 38 -11.10 -32.24 -10.02
CA ARG A 38 -11.92 -31.58 -9.00
C ARG A 38 -11.87 -30.07 -9.16
N THR A 39 -12.95 -29.40 -8.77
CA THR A 39 -12.98 -27.94 -8.70
C THR A 39 -12.59 -27.47 -7.31
N VAL A 40 -11.57 -26.62 -7.24
CA VAL A 40 -11.06 -26.00 -6.01
C VAL A 40 -11.38 -24.51 -6.03
N LEU A 41 -11.91 -24.02 -4.91
CA LEU A 41 -12.22 -22.60 -4.73
C LEU A 41 -11.06 -21.88 -4.04
N ILE A 42 -10.46 -20.94 -4.77
CA ILE A 42 -9.37 -20.09 -4.26
C ILE A 42 -9.96 -18.73 -3.87
N PRO A 43 -9.76 -18.26 -2.63
CA PRO A 43 -10.20 -16.92 -2.23
C PRO A 43 -9.63 -15.83 -3.14
N CYS A 44 -10.43 -14.83 -3.51
CA CYS A 44 -10.03 -13.80 -4.48
C CYS A 44 -8.86 -12.89 -4.06
N GLY A 45 -8.52 -12.87 -2.76
CA GLY A 45 -7.44 -12.02 -2.24
C GLY A 45 -7.71 -10.51 -2.25
N SER A 46 -8.90 -10.05 -2.67
CA SER A 46 -9.23 -8.62 -2.68
C SER A 46 -9.06 -8.02 -1.29
N THR A 47 -8.31 -6.91 -1.23
CA THR A 47 -8.18 -6.09 -0.01
C THR A 47 -9.33 -5.10 0.12
N ARG A 48 -10.10 -4.82 -0.95
CA ARG A 48 -11.23 -3.87 -0.93
C ARG A 48 -12.48 -4.51 -0.34
N GLU A 49 -13.05 -3.86 0.69
CA GLU A 49 -14.24 -4.33 1.40
C GLU A 49 -15.50 -4.33 0.52
N THR A 50 -15.69 -3.28 -0.28
CA THR A 50 -16.78 -3.17 -1.28
C THR A 50 -16.77 -4.32 -2.30
N VAL A 51 -15.58 -4.85 -2.61
CA VAL A 51 -15.37 -5.94 -3.55
C VAL A 51 -15.54 -7.32 -2.90
N CYS A 52 -14.96 -7.54 -1.72
CA CYS A 52 -15.10 -8.79 -0.97
C CYS A 52 -14.82 -8.57 0.53
N PRO A 53 -15.85 -8.39 1.37
CA PRO A 53 -15.67 -8.10 2.80
C PRO A 53 -14.86 -9.17 3.54
N SER A 54 -15.11 -10.44 3.26
CA SER A 54 -14.43 -11.58 3.89
C SER A 54 -12.92 -11.63 3.61
N CYS A 55 -12.51 -11.38 2.36
CA CYS A 55 -11.10 -11.36 1.98
C CYS A 55 -10.39 -10.10 2.50
N ALA A 56 -11.09 -8.95 2.49
CA ALA A 56 -10.61 -7.71 3.06
C ALA A 56 -10.36 -7.84 4.57
N ASP A 57 -11.30 -8.40 5.35
CA ASP A 57 -11.13 -8.68 6.79
C ASP A 57 -9.94 -9.63 7.04
N ARG A 58 -9.79 -10.68 6.22
CA ARG A 58 -8.66 -11.61 6.32
C ARG A 58 -7.31 -10.89 6.09
N ALA A 59 -7.22 -10.06 5.06
CA ALA A 59 -6.02 -9.27 4.77
C ALA A 59 -5.73 -8.27 5.88
N ARG A 60 -6.76 -7.61 6.40
CA ARG A 60 -6.66 -6.68 7.53
C ARG A 60 -6.11 -7.34 8.78
N ARG A 61 -6.65 -8.51 9.16
CA ARG A 61 -6.17 -9.28 10.33
C ARG A 61 -4.72 -9.72 10.18
N LEU A 62 -4.31 -10.15 8.98
CA LEU A 62 -2.92 -10.50 8.69
C LEU A 62 -1.99 -9.29 8.88
N ARG A 63 -2.39 -8.11 8.40
CA ARG A 63 -1.63 -6.87 8.61
C ARG A 63 -1.63 -6.41 10.06
N MET A 64 -2.71 -6.62 10.82
CA MET A 64 -2.74 -6.33 12.26
C MET A 64 -1.72 -7.18 13.02
N GLN A 65 -1.61 -8.47 12.67
CA GLN A 65 -0.59 -9.35 13.24
C GLN A 65 0.82 -8.86 12.90
N GLN A 66 1.11 -8.62 11.61
CA GLN A 66 2.41 -8.09 11.19
C GLN A 66 2.76 -6.78 11.94
N CYS A 67 1.81 -5.86 12.07
CA CYS A 67 2.01 -4.62 12.81
C CYS A 67 2.33 -4.87 14.28
N ARG A 68 1.62 -5.79 14.95
CA ARG A 68 1.86 -6.13 16.36
C ARG A 68 3.22 -6.76 16.58
N GLU A 69 3.56 -7.76 15.77
CA GLU A 69 4.80 -8.52 15.91
C GLU A 69 6.03 -7.62 15.77
N GLY A 70 6.01 -6.64 14.86
CA GLY A 70 7.17 -5.78 14.62
C GLY A 70 7.30 -4.56 15.52
N TRP A 71 6.22 -4.04 16.13
CA TRP A 71 6.26 -2.70 16.75
C TRP A 71 7.17 -2.62 17.97
N HIS A 72 7.05 -3.59 18.86
CA HIS A 72 7.75 -3.59 20.14
C HIS A 72 8.73 -4.75 20.28
N LEU A 73 9.40 -5.13 19.18
CA LEU A 73 10.41 -6.18 19.21
C LEU A 73 11.46 -5.88 20.29
N THR A 74 11.86 -6.94 20.99
CA THR A 74 12.92 -6.92 22.00
C THR A 74 14.23 -7.49 21.48
N GLU A 75 14.19 -8.14 20.32
CA GLU A 75 15.29 -8.82 19.65
C GLU A 75 15.34 -8.38 18.18
N GLU A 76 16.54 -8.34 17.60
CA GLU A 76 16.68 -8.01 16.19
C GLU A 76 15.97 -9.08 15.34
N PRO A 77 15.17 -8.66 14.34
CA PRO A 77 14.56 -9.61 13.44
C PRO A 77 15.64 -10.32 12.62
N THR A 78 15.58 -11.65 12.56
CA THR A 78 16.41 -12.44 11.66
C THR A 78 16.01 -12.14 10.22
N THR A 79 16.99 -11.84 9.37
CA THR A 79 16.79 -11.66 7.93
C THR A 79 17.56 -12.75 7.22
N ASP A 80 16.87 -13.76 6.70
CA ASP A 80 17.48 -14.83 5.87
C ASP A 80 17.81 -14.36 4.44
N HIS A 81 17.70 -13.05 4.18
CA HIS A 81 18.06 -12.43 2.92
C HIS A 81 19.35 -11.66 3.14
N ASP A 82 20.41 -12.04 2.42
CA ASP A 82 21.72 -11.39 2.42
C ASP A 82 21.55 -9.86 2.25
N ASP A 83 21.64 -9.14 3.37
CA ASP A 83 21.55 -7.69 3.45
C ASP A 83 22.87 -7.11 2.95
N ASN A 84 23.05 -7.12 1.64
CA ASN A 84 24.20 -6.56 0.95
C ASN A 84 24.12 -5.03 0.99
N GLY A 85 24.06 -4.42 2.18
CA GLY A 85 24.28 -3.00 2.46
C GLY A 85 23.41 -1.97 1.70
N GLN A 86 22.48 -2.40 0.85
CA GLN A 86 21.62 -1.51 0.08
C GLN A 86 20.55 -0.97 1.01
N ASN A 87 20.76 0.27 1.45
CA ASN A 87 19.75 1.05 2.15
C ASN A 87 18.41 0.91 1.41
N ASP A 88 17.32 0.85 2.16
CA ASP A 88 15.93 0.68 1.70
C ASP A 88 15.53 1.60 0.52
N ASP A 89 16.34 2.62 0.21
CA ASP A 89 16.09 3.67 -0.77
C ASP A 89 16.55 3.33 -2.21
N GLU A 90 17.49 2.40 -2.45
CA GLU A 90 17.97 2.12 -3.82
C GLU A 90 17.01 1.24 -4.65
N ASN A 91 16.06 0.57 -4.02
CA ASN A 91 15.15 -0.37 -4.68
C ASN A 91 13.68 0.07 -4.75
N GLU A 92 13.35 1.31 -4.33
CA GLU A 92 12.04 1.93 -4.58
C GLU A 92 12.13 3.26 -5.38
N GLU A 93 13.34 3.77 -5.68
CA GLU A 93 13.54 4.79 -6.72
C GLU A 93 13.24 4.26 -8.14
N ASN A 94 13.02 2.94 -8.31
CA ASN A 94 12.86 2.31 -9.63
C ASN A 94 11.42 2.18 -10.17
N ASP A 95 10.38 2.59 -9.42
CA ASP A 95 8.98 2.52 -9.88
C ASP A 95 8.27 3.89 -9.97
N SER A 96 8.95 5.00 -9.67
CA SER A 96 8.37 6.36 -9.72
C SER A 96 9.20 7.39 -10.48
N ASP A 97 10.49 7.12 -10.71
CA ASP A 97 11.29 7.76 -11.75
C ASP A 97 11.65 6.67 -12.75
N GLY A 98 10.97 6.66 -13.91
CA GLY A 98 10.95 5.53 -14.83
C GLY A 98 12.34 5.00 -15.18
N ASN A 99 12.67 3.84 -14.61
CA ASN A 99 13.70 2.96 -15.13
C ASN A 99 13.10 2.22 -16.32
N GLY A 100 13.39 2.74 -17.52
CA GLY A 100 13.39 1.87 -18.67
C GLY A 100 14.35 0.73 -18.37
N GLN A 101 14.00 -0.48 -18.79
CA GLN A 101 15.03 -1.33 -19.36
C GLN A 101 15.78 -0.43 -20.35
N ASP A 102 17.03 -0.13 -20.02
CA ASP A 102 17.99 0.47 -20.93
C ASP A 102 18.27 -0.58 -22.00
N ASP A 103 17.37 -0.64 -22.98
CA ASP A 103 17.60 -1.37 -24.22
C ASP A 103 18.61 -0.57 -25.05
N GLY A 104 19.87 -0.60 -24.62
CA GLY A 104 21.04 -0.50 -25.47
C GLY A 104 21.32 0.84 -26.17
N ASP A 105 21.40 1.96 -25.45
CA ASP A 105 22.24 3.06 -25.91
C ASP A 105 22.97 3.74 -24.75
N GLY A 106 24.28 3.94 -24.89
CA GLY A 106 25.25 4.27 -23.83
C GLY A 106 25.16 5.68 -23.25
N GLY A 107 23.95 6.16 -22.93
CA GLY A 107 23.71 7.47 -22.34
C GLY A 107 24.05 7.51 -20.84
N ALA A 108 24.95 8.41 -20.44
CA ALA A 108 25.26 8.64 -19.03
C ALA A 108 23.99 9.03 -18.23
N ARG A 109 23.80 8.41 -17.06
CA ARG A 109 22.72 8.72 -16.11
C ARG A 109 22.64 10.24 -15.86
N ARG A 110 21.53 10.88 -16.20
CA ARG A 110 21.29 12.32 -15.95
C ARG A 110 21.26 12.57 -14.44
N VAL A 111 22.34 13.14 -13.90
CA VAL A 111 22.44 13.54 -12.48
C VAL A 111 22.25 15.05 -12.40
N ARG A 112 21.02 15.49 -12.12
CA ARG A 112 20.74 16.90 -11.85
C ARG A 112 21.15 17.21 -10.41
N SER A 113 22.05 18.18 -10.24
CA SER A 113 22.32 18.77 -8.93
C SER A 113 21.06 19.55 -8.50
N THR A 114 20.15 18.90 -7.78
CA THR A 114 19.02 19.61 -7.16
C THR A 114 19.60 20.65 -6.22
N ARG A 115 19.47 21.95 -6.57
CA ARG A 115 19.94 23.06 -5.72
C ARG A 115 19.35 22.83 -4.33
N ARG A 116 20.22 22.54 -3.34
CA ARG A 116 19.79 22.40 -1.94
C ARG A 116 19.24 23.76 -1.55
N ARG A 117 18.00 23.80 -1.05
CA ARG A 117 17.46 25.06 -0.55
C ARG A 117 18.22 25.47 0.70
N ASP A 118 18.68 26.71 0.74
CA ASP A 118 19.49 27.26 1.85
C ASP A 118 18.65 27.53 3.12
N ASP A 119 17.33 27.57 2.99
CA ASP A 119 16.38 27.81 4.10
C ASP A 119 15.97 26.53 4.86
N ALA A 120 16.46 25.36 4.48
CA ALA A 120 16.11 24.11 5.14
C ALA A 120 17.00 23.86 6.37
N ASP A 121 16.38 23.53 7.50
CA ASP A 121 17.07 23.22 8.76
C ASP A 121 18.17 22.16 8.56
N ASP A 122 19.35 22.40 9.14
CA ASP A 122 20.42 21.40 9.11
C ASP A 122 20.13 20.29 10.11
N LEU A 123 20.09 19.06 9.61
CA LEU A 123 19.79 17.88 10.41
C LEU A 123 21.07 17.30 11.03
N PRO A 124 21.02 16.82 12.28
CA PRO A 124 22.16 16.16 12.90
C PRO A 124 22.57 14.92 12.09
N ARG A 125 23.83 14.51 12.22
CA ARG A 125 24.38 13.33 11.53
C ARG A 125 25.21 12.49 12.51
N PRO A 126 24.56 11.84 13.49
CA PRO A 126 25.26 10.95 14.41
C PRO A 126 25.84 9.73 13.66
N PRO A 127 26.80 9.00 14.27
CA PRO A 127 27.30 7.75 13.72
C PRO A 127 26.19 6.73 13.45
N LYS A 128 26.36 5.92 12.40
CA LYS A 128 25.41 4.85 12.06
C LYS A 128 25.40 3.78 13.14
N GLN A 129 24.21 3.31 13.48
CA GLN A 129 23.95 2.18 14.37
C GLN A 129 23.50 0.97 13.55
N HIS A 130 23.85 -0.23 14.01
CA HIS A 130 23.47 -1.49 13.35
C HIS A 130 22.22 -2.13 13.97
N THR A 131 21.57 -1.45 14.93
CA THR A 131 20.38 -1.95 15.62
C THR A 131 19.12 -1.27 15.12
N THR A 132 18.06 -2.05 14.92
CA THR A 132 16.71 -1.53 14.65
C THR A 132 15.92 -1.29 15.93
N LEU A 133 16.40 -1.78 17.08
CA LEU A 133 15.68 -1.75 18.34
C LEU A 133 15.69 -0.36 19.00
N GLY A 134 14.55 0.01 19.58
CA GLY A 134 14.44 1.23 20.38
C GLY A 134 15.19 1.14 21.71
N ARG A 135 15.49 2.29 22.33
CA ARG A 135 16.09 2.34 23.67
C ARG A 135 15.23 1.64 24.72
N SER A 136 15.86 0.87 25.61
CA SER A 136 15.24 0.33 26.83
C SER A 136 15.39 1.29 28.01
N PHE A 137 14.42 1.26 28.92
CA PHE A 137 14.40 2.04 30.14
C PHE A 137 14.09 1.11 31.31
N ASP A 138 14.99 1.09 32.28
CA ASP A 138 14.80 0.34 33.52
C ASP A 138 14.17 1.23 34.57
N THR A 139 13.11 0.75 35.23
CA THR A 139 12.51 1.44 36.37
C THR A 139 13.16 0.95 37.67
N PRO A 140 13.15 1.75 38.75
CA PRO A 140 13.61 1.33 40.08
C PRO A 140 13.00 0.00 40.56
N ASP A 141 11.75 -0.30 40.15
CA ASP A 141 11.05 -1.55 40.47
C ASP A 141 11.53 -2.78 39.66
N GLY A 142 12.66 -2.68 38.96
CA GLY A 142 13.26 -3.79 38.20
C GLY A 142 12.57 -4.13 36.87
N LYS A 143 11.63 -3.30 36.40
CA LYS A 143 10.95 -3.49 35.11
C LYS A 143 11.67 -2.76 33.99
N THR A 144 11.98 -3.48 32.92
CA THR A 144 12.53 -2.92 31.68
C THR A 144 11.40 -2.68 30.68
N TYR A 145 11.27 -1.46 30.18
CA TYR A 145 10.33 -1.12 29.12
C TYR A 145 11.08 -0.64 27.86
N ARG A 146 10.60 -1.05 26.69
CA ARG A 146 11.07 -0.57 25.39
C ARG A 146 9.95 0.19 24.68
N PRO A 147 9.71 1.47 25.05
CA PRO A 147 8.64 2.24 24.45
C PRO A 147 8.88 2.40 22.96
N SER A 148 7.79 2.49 22.22
CA SER A 148 7.82 2.86 20.81
C SER A 148 6.92 4.06 20.61
N MET A 149 6.84 4.58 19.39
CA MET A 149 6.04 5.77 19.14
C MET A 149 5.02 5.61 18.04
N PHE A 150 3.97 6.41 18.13
CA PHE A 150 3.00 6.64 17.09
C PHE A 150 3.12 8.09 16.62
N VAL A 151 3.36 8.27 15.32
CA VAL A 151 3.57 9.58 14.71
C VAL A 151 2.48 9.82 13.66
N THR A 152 1.90 11.01 13.68
CA THR A 152 1.02 11.48 12.60
C THR A 152 1.64 12.71 11.96
N LEU A 153 1.83 12.65 10.64
CA LEU A 153 2.27 13.79 9.82
C LEU A 153 1.13 14.23 8.92
N THR A 154 0.95 15.54 8.80
CA THR A 154 -0.17 16.14 8.10
C THR A 154 0.32 17.06 7.00
N MET A 155 -0.44 17.19 5.91
CA MET A 155 -0.16 18.20 4.89
C MET A 155 -0.50 19.62 5.37
N PRO A 156 0.00 20.68 4.71
CA PRO A 156 -0.40 22.06 5.01
C PRO A 156 -1.89 22.31 4.73
N SER A 157 -2.37 23.47 5.18
CA SER A 157 -3.71 23.95 4.83
C SER A 157 -3.73 24.51 3.40
N TYR A 158 -4.83 24.29 2.69
CA TYR A 158 -5.08 24.85 1.35
C TYR A 158 -6.22 25.90 1.36
N GLY A 159 -6.75 26.21 2.54
CA GLY A 159 -7.90 27.08 2.72
C GLY A 159 -8.67 26.72 3.99
N ARG A 160 -9.53 27.61 4.46
CA ARG A 160 -10.34 27.35 5.66
C ARG A 160 -11.41 26.31 5.32
N VAL A 161 -11.59 25.32 6.20
CA VAL A 161 -12.62 24.28 6.06
C VAL A 161 -13.62 24.32 7.21
N THR A 162 -14.84 23.84 6.96
CA THR A 162 -15.88 23.60 7.95
C THR A 162 -15.52 22.40 8.83
N ARG A 163 -16.35 22.10 9.83
CA ARG A 163 -16.19 20.90 10.69
C ARG A 163 -16.27 19.59 9.89
N GLU A 164 -17.02 19.58 8.80
CA GLU A 164 -17.15 18.45 7.87
C GLU A 164 -15.91 18.27 6.98
N GLY A 165 -15.00 19.26 6.95
CA GLY A 165 -13.81 19.23 6.09
C GLY A 165 -14.03 19.82 4.70
N VAL A 166 -15.21 20.37 4.42
CA VAL A 166 -15.51 21.10 3.17
C VAL A 166 -14.94 22.51 3.24
N PRO A 167 -14.38 23.07 2.17
CA PRO A 167 -13.95 24.47 2.13
C PRO A 167 -15.08 25.42 2.53
N VAL A 168 -14.78 26.39 3.38
CA VAL A 168 -15.74 27.46 3.75
C VAL A 168 -16.04 28.32 2.53
N ASP A 169 -15.03 28.57 1.71
CA ASP A 169 -15.12 29.21 0.41
C ASP A 169 -14.38 28.33 -0.61
N PRO A 170 -15.10 27.60 -1.46
CA PRO A 170 -14.51 26.77 -2.49
C PRO A 170 -13.70 27.55 -3.53
N ASP A 171 -14.03 28.81 -3.81
CA ASP A 171 -13.38 29.57 -4.89
C ASP A 171 -11.98 30.05 -4.50
N SER A 172 -11.74 30.30 -3.21
CA SER A 172 -10.42 30.64 -2.67
C SER A 172 -9.62 29.44 -2.15
N TYR A 173 -10.16 28.22 -2.21
CA TYR A 173 -9.45 27.01 -1.80
C TYR A 173 -8.46 26.59 -2.88
N ASP A 174 -7.20 26.38 -2.49
CA ASP A 174 -6.12 26.00 -3.42
C ASP A 174 -6.18 24.49 -3.76
N TYR A 175 -7.15 24.14 -4.61
CA TYR A 175 -7.38 22.78 -5.07
C TYR A 175 -6.22 22.23 -5.90
N ARG A 176 -5.57 23.09 -6.69
CA ARG A 176 -4.44 22.71 -7.52
C ARG A 176 -3.28 22.23 -6.66
N ARG A 177 -2.89 23.02 -5.65
CA ARG A 177 -1.85 22.62 -4.70
C ARG A 177 -2.26 21.38 -3.93
N ALA A 178 -3.51 21.29 -3.47
CA ALA A 178 -4.01 20.11 -2.77
C ALA A 178 -3.85 18.82 -3.59
N ALA A 179 -4.14 18.89 -4.89
CA ALA A 179 -4.00 17.79 -5.84
C ALA A 179 -2.53 17.43 -6.12
N LEU A 180 -1.66 18.42 -6.38
CA LEU A 180 -0.22 18.19 -6.57
C LEU A 180 0.44 17.58 -5.32
N ASP A 181 0.12 18.12 -4.15
CA ASP A 181 0.58 17.60 -2.87
C ASP A 181 0.10 16.17 -2.64
N ALA A 182 -1.11 15.82 -3.07
CA ALA A 182 -1.62 14.45 -2.99
C ALA A 182 -0.90 13.49 -3.97
N LEU A 183 -0.71 13.90 -5.22
CA LEU A 183 0.00 13.14 -6.26
C LEU A 183 1.43 12.78 -5.86
N HIS A 184 2.08 13.68 -5.13
CA HIS A 184 3.49 13.55 -4.78
C HIS A 184 3.74 13.31 -3.28
N PHE A 185 2.68 13.04 -2.52
CA PHE A 185 2.75 12.71 -1.10
C PHE A 185 3.69 11.54 -0.79
N PRO A 186 3.71 10.42 -1.55
CA PRO A 186 4.66 9.34 -1.28
C PRO A 186 6.11 9.80 -1.29
N LYS A 187 6.47 10.69 -2.23
CA LYS A 187 7.85 11.19 -2.37
C LYS A 187 8.30 11.97 -1.13
N VAL A 188 7.42 12.76 -0.50
CA VAL A 188 7.78 13.48 0.74
C VAL A 188 7.82 12.56 1.97
N VAL A 189 7.02 11.50 1.99
CA VAL A 189 7.07 10.46 3.03
C VAL A 189 8.38 9.68 2.97
N ASP A 190 8.85 9.32 1.78
CA ASP A 190 10.14 8.63 1.62
C ASP A 190 11.30 9.50 2.10
N ARG A 191 11.29 10.79 1.72
CA ARG A 191 12.27 11.78 2.20
C ARG A 191 12.21 11.96 3.72
N PHE A 192 11.03 11.87 4.35
CA PHE A 192 10.92 11.92 5.80
C PHE A 192 11.63 10.75 6.47
N TRP A 193 11.42 9.52 5.99
CA TRP A 193 12.09 8.35 6.56
C TRP A 193 13.60 8.39 6.36
N GLN A 194 14.06 8.81 5.18
CA GLN A 194 15.48 9.04 4.89
C GLN A 194 16.09 10.05 5.85
N ASN A 195 15.45 11.21 6.02
CA ASN A 195 15.91 12.26 6.91
C ASN A 195 15.89 11.80 8.37
N LEU A 196 14.87 11.06 8.81
CA LEU A 196 14.79 10.53 10.16
C LEU A 196 15.89 9.51 10.44
N ARG A 197 16.17 8.58 9.51
CA ARG A 197 17.29 7.64 9.61
C ARG A 197 18.63 8.37 9.68
N ARG A 198 18.84 9.39 8.82
CA ARG A 198 20.04 10.22 8.83
C ARG A 198 20.22 10.97 10.15
N ALA A 199 19.15 11.56 10.65
CA ALA A 199 19.14 12.39 11.85
C ALA A 199 19.32 11.59 13.15
N THR A 200 18.90 10.33 13.15
CA THR A 200 19.00 9.43 14.30
C THR A 200 20.23 8.52 14.24
N GLY A 201 20.80 8.32 13.06
CA GLY A 201 21.83 7.31 12.80
C GLY A 201 21.29 5.88 12.87
N MET A 202 19.98 5.68 13.05
CA MET A 202 19.37 4.37 13.21
C MET A 202 18.67 3.92 11.92
N PRO A 203 18.69 2.61 11.60
CA PRO A 203 17.83 2.01 10.58
C PRO A 203 16.38 1.98 11.08
N VAL A 204 15.73 3.14 11.18
CA VAL A 204 14.37 3.32 11.69
C VAL A 204 13.38 2.41 10.95
N GLN A 205 12.64 1.62 11.73
CA GLN A 205 11.63 0.70 11.24
C GLN A 205 10.23 1.23 11.56
N TYR A 206 9.29 1.04 10.63
CA TYR A 206 7.94 1.56 10.75
C TYR A 206 6.89 0.66 10.09
N PHE A 207 5.67 0.75 10.61
CA PHE A 207 4.45 0.32 9.96
C PHE A 207 3.53 1.53 9.87
N ALA A 208 3.19 1.96 8.66
CA ALA A 208 2.44 3.17 8.43
C ALA A 208 1.26 2.96 7.49
N THR A 209 0.29 3.86 7.59
CA THR A 209 -0.82 3.98 6.65
C THR A 209 -0.99 5.42 6.18
N VAL A 210 -1.43 5.56 4.94
CA VAL A 210 -1.85 6.83 4.35
C VAL A 210 -3.38 6.93 4.39
N GLU A 211 -3.86 7.98 5.04
CA GLU A 211 -5.27 8.23 5.28
C GLU A 211 -5.64 9.64 4.81
N PRO A 212 -6.79 9.84 4.13
CA PRO A 212 -7.32 11.18 3.91
C PRO A 212 -7.79 11.76 5.24
N GLN A 213 -7.40 12.99 5.55
CA GLN A 213 -8.07 13.73 6.60
C GLN A 213 -9.51 14.08 6.17
N ARG A 214 -10.34 14.62 7.08
CA ARG A 214 -11.67 15.16 6.75
C ARG A 214 -11.68 16.11 5.54
N ARG A 215 -10.60 16.88 5.35
CA ARG A 215 -10.40 17.77 4.19
C ARG A 215 -9.76 17.09 2.97
N LEU A 216 -9.76 15.76 2.93
CA LEU A 216 -9.22 14.89 1.88
C LEU A 216 -7.69 14.94 1.66
N ALA A 217 -7.00 15.90 2.26
CA ALA A 217 -5.54 15.95 2.25
C ALA A 217 -4.90 14.69 2.88
N PRO A 218 -3.86 14.11 2.28
CA PRO A 218 -3.27 12.86 2.74
C PRO A 218 -2.46 13.06 4.03
N HIS A 219 -2.63 12.14 4.99
CA HIS A 219 -1.94 12.11 6.26
C HIS A 219 -1.21 10.78 6.41
N LEU A 220 -0.02 10.83 7.00
CA LEU A 220 0.74 9.63 7.36
C LEU A 220 0.48 9.33 8.83
N HIS A 221 0.05 8.12 9.13
CA HIS A 221 0.04 7.60 10.49
C HIS A 221 1.02 6.43 10.57
N ALA A 222 1.96 6.47 11.51
CA ALA A 222 3.02 5.49 11.60
C ALA A 222 3.22 4.98 13.03
N ALA A 223 3.18 3.67 13.19
CA ALA A 223 3.90 2.99 14.26
C ALA A 223 5.38 2.99 13.92
N VAL A 224 6.21 3.51 14.81
CA VAL A 224 7.67 3.56 14.65
C VAL A 224 8.29 2.80 15.81
N ARG A 225 9.19 1.86 15.52
CA ARG A 225 9.91 1.09 16.55
C ARG A 225 10.88 2.01 17.28
N GLY A 226 10.77 2.02 18.61
CA GLY A 226 11.56 2.90 19.48
C GLY A 226 11.02 4.32 19.62
N THR A 227 11.73 5.11 20.42
CA THR A 227 11.36 6.50 20.72
C THR A 227 12.48 7.45 20.34
N PHE A 228 12.09 8.55 19.69
CA PHE A 228 12.99 9.63 19.31
C PHE A 228 12.59 10.95 20.00
N PRO A 229 13.53 11.86 20.29
CA PRO A 229 13.21 13.15 20.86
C PRO A 229 12.19 13.90 20.01
N ARG A 230 11.12 14.42 20.62
CA ARG A 230 10.07 15.17 19.89
C ARG A 230 10.62 16.39 19.16
N ALA A 231 11.63 17.06 19.73
CA ALA A 231 12.31 18.18 19.09
C ALA A 231 13.00 17.76 17.78
N LEU A 232 13.67 16.60 17.78
CA LEU A 232 14.32 16.04 16.60
C LEU A 232 13.30 15.73 15.50
N ILE A 233 12.18 15.11 15.84
CA ILE A 233 11.12 14.81 14.85
C ILE A 233 10.57 16.11 14.24
N ARG A 234 10.30 17.13 15.05
CA ARG A 234 9.83 18.43 14.53
C ARG A 234 10.84 19.05 13.57
N GLN A 235 12.12 19.01 13.91
CA GLN A 235 13.20 19.49 13.04
C GLN A 235 13.28 18.68 11.73
N VAL A 236 13.18 17.35 11.80
CA VAL A 236 13.14 16.48 10.62
C VAL A 236 11.95 16.81 9.73
N VAL A 237 10.75 17.00 10.30
CA VAL A 237 9.55 17.36 9.53
C VAL A 237 9.72 18.73 8.87
N ALA A 238 10.23 19.73 9.59
CA ALA A 238 10.48 21.07 9.05
C ALA A 238 11.52 21.07 7.91
N ALA A 239 12.57 20.26 8.04
CA ALA A 239 13.62 20.09 7.02
C ALA A 239 13.18 19.24 5.82
N THR A 240 12.08 18.51 5.91
CA THR A 240 11.68 17.55 4.87
C THR A 240 10.83 18.22 3.79
N TYR A 241 11.33 18.17 2.56
CA TYR A 241 10.64 18.61 1.36
C TYR A 241 11.00 17.72 0.17
N HIS A 242 10.19 17.78 -0.88
CA HIS A 242 10.49 17.20 -2.18
C HIS A 242 10.28 18.24 -3.28
N GLN A 243 11.30 18.47 -4.11
CA GLN A 243 11.24 19.40 -5.25
C GLN A 243 10.97 18.64 -6.53
N LEU A 244 9.94 19.05 -7.28
CA LEU A 244 9.62 18.51 -8.59
C LEU A 244 10.25 19.36 -9.67
N TRP A 245 11.41 18.93 -10.14
CA TRP A 245 12.12 19.51 -11.27
C TRP A 245 11.60 18.96 -12.59
N TRP A 246 10.33 19.24 -12.87
CA TRP A 246 9.62 18.86 -14.08
C TRP A 246 9.37 20.06 -14.98
N PRO A 247 9.04 19.85 -16.27
CA PRO A 247 8.59 20.93 -17.13
C PRO A 247 7.42 21.71 -16.50
N PRO A 248 7.31 23.03 -16.77
CA PRO A 248 6.18 23.83 -16.33
C PRO A 248 4.85 23.22 -16.78
N HIS A 249 3.86 23.24 -15.89
CA HIS A 249 2.53 22.65 -16.12
C HIS A 249 1.44 23.40 -15.34
N ASP A 250 1.68 24.68 -15.09
CA ASP A 250 0.77 25.66 -14.50
C ASP A 250 -0.14 26.31 -15.56
N GLU A 251 0.33 26.43 -16.81
CA GLU A 251 -0.46 26.94 -17.92
C GLU A 251 -0.93 25.83 -18.86
N VAL A 252 -2.25 25.76 -19.10
CA VAL A 252 -2.84 24.81 -20.06
C VAL A 252 -2.64 25.32 -21.48
N VAL A 253 -1.97 24.53 -22.32
CA VAL A 253 -1.71 24.86 -23.73
C VAL A 253 -2.79 24.28 -24.64
N TYR A 254 -3.24 23.06 -24.34
CA TYR A 254 -4.20 22.30 -25.14
C TYR A 254 -5.41 21.90 -24.31
N ASP A 255 -6.62 22.17 -24.80
CA ASP A 255 -7.87 21.84 -24.12
C ASP A 255 -9.03 21.64 -25.10
N GLY A 256 -10.10 21.00 -24.64
CA GLY A 256 -11.29 20.74 -25.44
C GLY A 256 -10.97 19.96 -26.71
N ASP A 257 -11.41 20.47 -27.86
CA ASP A 257 -11.22 19.83 -29.17
C ASP A 257 -9.83 20.12 -29.79
N ARG A 258 -9.02 20.97 -29.15
CA ARG A 258 -7.68 21.36 -29.62
C ARG A 258 -6.61 20.55 -28.88
N LEU A 259 -6.53 19.25 -29.18
CA LEU A 259 -5.55 18.34 -28.59
C LEU A 259 -4.41 18.02 -29.57
N PRO A 260 -3.19 17.76 -29.09
CA PRO A 260 -2.10 17.31 -29.93
C PRO A 260 -2.45 16.02 -30.70
N VAL A 261 -2.04 15.96 -31.96
CA VAL A 261 -2.34 14.84 -32.86
C VAL A 261 -1.10 13.97 -33.04
N TRP A 262 -1.29 12.66 -33.10
CA TRP A 262 -0.19 11.73 -33.37
C TRP A 262 0.19 11.78 -34.85
N ASP A 263 1.47 12.03 -35.13
CA ASP A 263 2.05 11.92 -36.46
C ASP A 263 2.82 10.58 -36.58
N GLU A 264 2.33 9.70 -37.45
CA GLU A 264 2.93 8.37 -37.69
C GLU A 264 4.34 8.46 -38.29
N HIS A 265 4.64 9.51 -39.07
CA HIS A 265 5.93 9.65 -39.76
C HIS A 265 7.01 10.19 -38.81
N ALA A 266 6.67 11.20 -38.01
CA ALA A 266 7.55 11.77 -37.00
C ALA A 266 7.63 10.89 -35.74
N GLY A 267 6.66 9.98 -35.54
CA GLY A 267 6.62 9.11 -34.37
C GLY A 267 6.35 9.86 -33.06
N GLY A 268 5.55 10.92 -33.10
CA GLY A 268 5.28 11.77 -31.95
C GLY A 268 4.05 12.65 -32.10
N TYR A 269 3.74 13.40 -31.04
CA TYR A 269 2.61 14.32 -31.01
C TYR A 269 2.98 15.69 -31.57
N CYS A 270 2.16 16.20 -32.47
CA CYS A 270 2.28 17.52 -33.08
C CYS A 270 1.17 18.44 -32.61
N ASP A 271 1.46 19.73 -32.60
CA ASP A 271 0.47 20.79 -32.47
C ASP A 271 -0.55 20.69 -33.64
N PRO A 272 -1.87 20.68 -33.35
CA PRO A 272 -2.89 20.42 -34.36
C PRO A 272 -3.04 21.53 -35.41
N ASP A 273 -2.60 22.75 -35.11
CA ASP A 273 -2.77 23.90 -35.99
C ASP A 273 -1.54 24.11 -36.88
N THR A 274 -0.35 23.95 -36.32
CA THR A 274 0.93 24.23 -36.98
C THR A 274 1.61 22.98 -37.55
N GLY A 275 1.22 21.79 -37.07
CA GLY A 275 1.92 20.54 -37.38
C GLY A 275 3.31 20.42 -36.76
N ALA A 276 3.72 21.36 -35.90
CA ALA A 276 5.02 21.35 -35.25
C ALA A 276 5.06 20.24 -34.20
N LEU A 277 6.14 19.44 -34.20
CA LEU A 277 6.35 18.40 -33.21
C LEU A 277 6.52 19.02 -31.81
N LEU A 278 5.81 18.49 -30.82
CA LEU A 278 5.96 18.93 -29.45
C LEU A 278 7.34 18.53 -28.89
N PRO A 279 7.92 19.32 -27.98
CA PRO A 279 9.12 18.93 -27.25
C PRO A 279 8.98 17.56 -26.59
N THR A 280 10.01 16.73 -26.73
CA THR A 280 10.09 15.46 -25.98
C THR A 280 10.29 15.74 -24.49
N TRP A 281 10.00 14.75 -23.65
CA TRP A 281 10.27 14.84 -22.21
C TRP A 281 11.71 15.27 -21.91
N ASP A 282 12.69 14.62 -22.57
CA ASP A 282 14.10 14.92 -22.33
C ASP A 282 14.49 16.30 -22.86
N ALA A 283 13.96 16.73 -24.01
CA ALA A 283 14.19 18.09 -24.53
C ALA A 283 13.60 19.16 -23.59
N ALA A 284 12.44 18.91 -23.00
CA ALA A 284 11.84 19.79 -22.01
C ALA A 284 12.67 19.85 -20.71
N LEU A 285 13.27 18.73 -20.29
CA LEU A 285 14.21 18.70 -19.18
C LEU A 285 15.53 19.39 -19.50
N ASP A 286 16.05 19.27 -20.73
CA ASP A 286 17.24 19.98 -21.20
C ASP A 286 17.02 21.49 -21.20
N ALA A 287 15.86 21.96 -21.67
CA ALA A 287 15.49 23.37 -21.62
C ALA A 287 15.44 23.88 -20.17
N LEU A 288 14.85 23.08 -19.27
CA LEU A 288 14.81 23.39 -17.84
C LEU A 288 16.21 23.38 -17.18
N ASP A 289 17.12 22.51 -17.61
CA ASP A 289 18.51 22.47 -17.14
C ASP A 289 19.34 23.66 -17.64
N ALA A 290 19.03 24.16 -18.85
CA ALA A 290 19.73 25.28 -19.48
C ALA A 290 19.30 26.65 -18.92
N ASP A 291 18.14 26.73 -18.28
CA ASP A 291 17.63 27.95 -17.67
C ASP A 291 18.26 28.20 -16.27
N PRO A 292 19.10 29.23 -16.11
CA PRO A 292 19.76 29.52 -14.83
C PRO A 292 18.81 29.97 -13.72
N ASP A 293 17.63 30.46 -14.10
CA ASP A 293 16.58 30.98 -13.23
C ASP A 293 15.44 29.97 -13.02
N ALA A 294 15.59 28.75 -13.54
CA ALA A 294 14.62 27.69 -13.38
C ALA A 294 14.26 27.43 -11.92
N GLU A 295 12.95 27.38 -11.65
CA GLU A 295 12.38 26.98 -10.38
C GLU A 295 11.74 25.57 -10.48
N PRO A 296 11.68 24.82 -9.37
CA PRO A 296 10.94 23.56 -9.38
C PRO A 296 9.46 23.83 -9.61
N ALA A 297 8.84 23.08 -10.52
CA ALA A 297 7.42 23.21 -10.87
C ALA A 297 6.48 23.01 -9.67
N HIS A 298 6.91 22.25 -8.65
CA HIS A 298 6.20 22.15 -7.38
C HIS A 298 7.13 21.76 -6.23
N VAL A 299 6.81 22.17 -4.99
CA VAL A 299 7.53 21.75 -3.79
C VAL A 299 6.55 21.23 -2.74
N VAL A 300 6.67 19.93 -2.44
CA VAL A 300 5.83 19.25 -1.44
C VAL A 300 6.49 19.34 -0.07
N ARG A 301 5.72 19.70 0.96
CA ARG A 301 6.16 19.75 2.37
C ARG A 301 5.05 19.31 3.31
N PHE A 302 5.41 18.88 4.51
CA PHE A 302 4.44 18.70 5.59
C PHE A 302 3.96 20.04 6.15
N GLY A 303 2.78 20.04 6.74
CA GLY A 303 2.28 21.12 7.56
C GLY A 303 2.92 21.13 8.95
N THR A 304 2.59 22.15 9.74
CA THR A 304 3.14 22.34 11.10
C THR A 304 2.49 21.44 12.15
N GLN A 305 1.34 20.82 11.84
CA GLN A 305 0.61 19.95 12.76
C GLN A 305 1.22 18.54 12.77
N ILE A 306 1.76 18.15 13.93
CA ILE A 306 2.41 16.86 14.16
C ILE A 306 1.88 16.29 15.48
N ASP A 307 1.37 15.06 15.47
CA ASP A 307 0.99 14.33 16.68
C ASP A 307 2.02 13.23 16.98
N MET A 308 2.47 13.13 18.24
CA MET A 308 3.51 12.20 18.67
C MET A 308 3.18 11.59 20.03
N GLN A 309 2.91 10.30 20.04
CA GLN A 309 2.50 9.55 21.23
C GLN A 309 3.52 8.46 21.55
N GLY A 310 3.90 8.33 22.82
CA GLY A 310 4.64 7.17 23.30
C GLY A 310 3.67 6.03 23.58
N ILE A 311 3.98 4.83 23.08
CA ILE A 311 3.14 3.64 23.18
C ILE A 311 3.96 2.50 23.79
N LEU A 312 3.38 1.83 24.78
CA LEU A 312 3.95 0.65 25.41
C LEU A 312 3.27 -0.63 24.88
N ALA A 313 4.07 -1.69 24.75
CA ALA A 313 3.60 -3.01 24.38
C ALA A 313 2.52 -3.53 25.35
N GLY A 314 1.60 -4.34 24.85
CA GLY A 314 0.55 -4.98 25.65
C GLY A 314 -0.50 -4.03 26.24
N THR A 315 -0.51 -2.74 25.87
CA THR A 315 -1.51 -1.78 26.33
C THR A 315 -2.72 -1.70 25.40
N PRO A 316 -3.92 -1.36 25.91
CA PRO A 316 -5.08 -1.08 25.05
C PRO A 316 -4.83 0.04 24.03
N ALA A 317 -3.91 0.96 24.33
CA ALA A 317 -3.51 2.00 23.39
C ALA A 317 -2.78 1.42 22.17
N ALA A 318 -1.86 0.48 22.36
CA ALA A 318 -1.17 -0.20 21.27
C ALA A 318 -2.17 -0.94 20.35
N ASP A 319 -3.10 -1.70 20.93
CA ASP A 319 -4.11 -2.43 20.15
C ASP A 319 -5.04 -1.51 19.34
N ARG A 320 -5.48 -0.38 19.94
CA ARG A 320 -6.27 0.63 19.23
C ARG A 320 -5.50 1.20 18.04
N ARG A 321 -4.20 1.49 18.21
CA ARG A 321 -3.37 2.05 17.13
C ARG A 321 -3.07 1.03 16.03
N VAL A 322 -2.86 -0.24 16.35
CA VAL A 322 -2.77 -1.33 15.35
C VAL A 322 -4.08 -1.44 14.54
N GLY A 323 -5.22 -1.40 15.23
CA GLY A 323 -6.53 -1.42 14.57
C GLY A 323 -6.73 -0.22 13.65
N TYR A 324 -6.23 0.95 14.07
CA TYR A 324 -6.27 2.18 13.29
C TYR A 324 -5.39 2.11 12.04
N LEU A 325 -4.12 1.72 12.16
CA LEU A 325 -3.16 1.61 11.04
C LEU A 325 -3.62 0.64 9.94
N THR A 326 -4.47 -0.30 10.29
CA THR A 326 -4.98 -1.32 9.36
C THR A 326 -6.41 -1.06 8.90
N LYS A 327 -7.08 -0.02 9.44
CA LYS A 327 -8.46 0.37 9.07
C LYS A 327 -8.57 0.70 7.58
N TYR A 328 -7.58 1.40 7.03
CA TYR A 328 -7.62 1.93 5.66
C TYR A 328 -7.00 1.04 4.60
N LEU A 329 -6.55 -0.16 4.99
CA LEU A 329 -6.17 -1.19 4.02
C LEU A 329 -7.36 -1.57 3.12
N THR A 330 -8.59 -1.47 3.64
CA THR A 330 -9.79 -2.03 3.01
C THR A 330 -10.78 -1.02 2.45
N LYS A 331 -10.62 0.26 2.78
CA LYS A 331 -11.51 1.37 2.39
C LYS A 331 -10.96 2.15 1.20
N ASN A 332 -11.81 2.91 0.48
CA ASN A 332 -11.34 3.91 -0.47
C ASN A 332 -10.85 5.17 0.26
N ILE A 333 -10.27 6.12 -0.48
CA ILE A 333 -9.86 7.42 0.05
C ILE A 333 -11.02 8.42 -0.03
N SER A 334 -11.86 8.29 -1.04
CA SER A 334 -13.07 9.11 -1.20
C SER A 334 -14.21 8.76 -0.24
N ASP A 335 -14.18 7.58 0.40
CA ASP A 335 -15.23 7.16 1.34
C ASP A 335 -15.20 8.09 2.57
N ASP A 336 -16.37 8.53 3.04
CA ASP A 336 -16.41 9.43 4.19
C ASP A 336 -15.92 8.73 5.47
N ILE A 337 -15.33 9.52 6.35
CA ILE A 337 -14.66 9.04 7.57
C ILE A 337 -15.71 8.65 8.62
N ASP A 338 -16.86 9.33 8.59
CA ASP A 338 -17.85 9.36 9.67
C ASP A 338 -19.29 8.97 9.24
N THR A 339 -19.64 8.95 7.94
CA THR A 339 -21.00 8.64 7.44
C THR A 339 -21.01 7.85 6.12
N ASP A 340 -22.04 7.04 5.88
CA ASP A 340 -22.18 6.29 4.63
C ASP A 340 -22.71 7.16 3.47
N GLU A 341 -23.37 8.28 3.77
CA GLU A 341 -23.86 9.26 2.80
C GLU A 341 -23.22 10.64 3.04
N PRO A 342 -22.29 11.10 2.19
CA PRO A 342 -21.68 12.42 2.31
C PRO A 342 -22.66 13.51 1.84
N SER A 343 -22.62 14.70 2.46
CA SER A 343 -23.43 15.85 2.04
C SER A 343 -23.12 16.27 0.60
N ALA A 344 -24.06 16.97 -0.06
CA ALA A 344 -23.83 17.51 -1.40
C ALA A 344 -22.59 18.43 -1.47
N ALA A 345 -22.32 19.20 -0.41
CA ALA A 345 -21.14 20.06 -0.33
C ALA A 345 -19.84 19.23 -0.23
N ARG A 346 -19.85 18.12 0.51
CA ARG A 346 -18.72 17.19 0.58
C ARG A 346 -18.50 16.45 -0.73
N GLN A 347 -19.57 16.04 -1.41
CA GLN A 347 -19.49 15.44 -2.75
C GLN A 347 -18.87 16.42 -3.75
N ALA A 348 -19.34 17.67 -3.78
CA ALA A 348 -18.77 18.72 -4.63
C ALA A 348 -17.28 18.97 -4.35
N HIS A 349 -16.88 18.94 -3.07
CA HIS A 349 -15.46 19.05 -2.69
C HIS A 349 -14.61 17.88 -3.19
N ILE A 350 -15.11 16.64 -3.06
CA ILE A 350 -14.47 15.43 -3.61
C ILE A 350 -14.33 15.55 -5.13
N ASP A 351 -15.41 15.94 -5.81
CA ASP A 351 -15.44 16.05 -7.27
C ASP A 351 -14.49 17.16 -7.77
N ARG A 352 -14.35 18.25 -7.01
CA ARG A 352 -13.41 19.32 -7.35
C ARG A 352 -11.95 18.87 -7.22
N ILE A 353 -11.58 18.12 -6.17
CA ILE A 353 -10.23 17.52 -6.09
C ILE A 353 -10.02 16.49 -7.21
N ALA A 354 -11.00 15.61 -7.44
CA ALA A 354 -10.92 14.61 -8.50
C ALA A 354 -10.75 15.27 -9.88
N HIS A 355 -11.40 16.40 -10.12
CA HIS A 355 -11.24 17.19 -11.33
C HIS A 355 -9.80 17.71 -11.49
N GLU A 356 -9.21 18.32 -10.47
CA GLU A 356 -7.80 18.78 -10.54
C GLU A 356 -6.84 17.62 -10.79
N VAL A 357 -6.96 16.55 -9.99
CA VAL A 357 -6.08 15.38 -10.09
C VAL A 357 -6.19 14.75 -11.46
N ARG A 358 -7.37 14.71 -12.10
CA ARG A 358 -7.56 14.14 -13.44
C ARG A 358 -6.62 14.76 -14.48
N TRP A 359 -6.36 16.06 -14.39
CA TRP A 359 -5.64 16.82 -15.42
C TRP A 359 -4.18 17.10 -15.11
N LEU A 360 -3.78 17.06 -13.84
CA LEU A 360 -2.38 17.26 -13.44
C LEU A 360 -1.51 16.06 -13.80
N PRO A 361 -0.24 16.23 -14.24
CA PRO A 361 0.64 15.09 -14.51
C PRO A 361 1.03 14.37 -13.22
N CYS A 362 0.90 13.04 -13.18
CA CYS A 362 1.27 12.25 -11.99
C CYS A 362 2.70 11.67 -12.05
N ALA A 363 3.30 11.60 -13.24
CA ALA A 363 4.58 10.95 -13.53
C ALA A 363 5.14 11.42 -14.88
N PRO A 364 6.43 11.21 -15.19
CA PRO A 364 7.02 11.53 -16.50
C PRO A 364 6.30 10.90 -17.70
N THR A 365 5.72 9.71 -17.52
CA THR A 365 4.99 8.97 -18.57
C THR A 365 3.50 9.34 -18.67
N CYS A 366 3.03 10.29 -17.87
CA CYS A 366 1.61 10.63 -17.77
C CYS A 366 1.11 11.31 -19.05
N ALA A 367 0.00 10.81 -19.62
CA ALA A 367 -0.62 11.38 -20.82
C ALA A 367 -1.01 12.87 -20.68
N ASN A 368 -1.16 13.35 -19.45
CA ASN A 368 -1.50 14.76 -19.17
C ASN A 368 -0.40 15.74 -19.60
N TRP A 369 0.85 15.30 -19.83
CA TRP A 369 1.89 16.17 -20.38
C TRP A 369 1.49 16.79 -21.73
N LEU A 370 0.70 16.08 -22.53
CA LEU A 370 0.18 16.62 -23.80
C LEU A 370 -0.72 17.85 -23.60
N ARG A 371 -1.37 17.99 -22.44
CA ARG A 371 -2.16 19.19 -22.08
C ARG A 371 -1.27 20.43 -21.92
N PHE A 372 -0.02 20.22 -21.52
CA PHE A 372 0.99 21.23 -21.22
C PHE A 372 2.04 21.35 -22.33
N GLY A 373 1.79 20.76 -23.50
CA GLY A 373 2.65 20.88 -24.68
C GLY A 373 3.96 20.13 -24.61
N VAL A 374 4.06 19.11 -23.76
CA VAL A 374 5.23 18.22 -23.69
C VAL A 374 4.82 16.80 -24.02
N GLN A 375 5.63 16.09 -24.80
CA GLN A 375 5.41 14.66 -25.02
C GLN A 375 5.84 13.88 -23.77
N PRO A 376 4.99 12.99 -23.23
CA PRO A 376 5.36 12.18 -22.08
C PRO A 376 6.56 11.28 -22.40
N LYS A 377 7.33 10.92 -21.37
CA LYS A 377 8.40 9.91 -21.50
C LYS A 377 7.80 8.61 -22.04
N ASN A 378 8.50 7.96 -22.98
CA ASN A 378 8.03 6.76 -23.68
C ASN A 378 6.68 6.99 -24.39
N THR A 379 6.57 8.11 -25.10
CA THR A 379 5.36 8.49 -25.83
C THR A 379 4.97 7.43 -26.86
N ARG A 380 3.68 7.30 -27.12
CA ARG A 380 3.09 6.32 -28.06
C ARG A 380 1.73 6.82 -28.53
N PRO A 381 1.18 6.31 -29.65
CA PRO A 381 -0.14 6.71 -30.11
C PRO A 381 -1.23 6.34 -29.09
N GLY A 382 -2.32 7.12 -29.08
CA GLY A 382 -3.51 6.87 -28.28
C GLY A 382 -3.46 7.37 -26.84
N LEU A 383 -2.42 8.10 -26.44
CA LEU A 383 -2.43 8.90 -25.20
C LEU A 383 -3.34 10.11 -25.37
N VAL A 384 -4.15 10.38 -24.35
CA VAL A 384 -5.12 11.48 -24.32
C VAL A 384 -5.09 12.12 -22.92
N PRO A 385 -4.95 13.46 -22.82
CA PRO A 385 -5.10 14.16 -21.55
C PRO A 385 -6.38 13.79 -20.81
N GLY A 386 -6.29 13.63 -19.49
CA GLY A 386 -7.40 13.29 -18.62
C GLY A 386 -7.81 11.81 -18.63
N LEU A 387 -7.12 10.96 -19.40
CA LEU A 387 -7.36 9.50 -19.50
C LEU A 387 -6.11 8.67 -19.13
N CYS A 388 -5.23 9.22 -18.29
CA CYS A 388 -4.09 8.48 -17.75
C CYS A 388 -4.57 7.27 -16.92
N ARG A 389 -3.93 6.10 -17.13
CA ARG A 389 -4.32 4.82 -16.49
C ARG A 389 -3.87 4.69 -15.04
N SER A 390 -3.10 5.65 -14.52
CA SER A 390 -2.67 5.63 -13.13
C SER A 390 -3.87 5.74 -12.21
N LYS A 391 -3.93 4.86 -11.20
CA LYS A 391 -4.96 4.90 -10.16
C LYS A 391 -5.02 6.22 -9.42
N ALA A 392 -3.92 6.99 -9.43
CA ALA A 392 -3.87 8.32 -8.85
C ALA A 392 -4.99 9.24 -9.38
N HIS A 393 -5.36 9.09 -10.66
CA HIS A 393 -6.41 9.88 -11.31
C HIS A 393 -7.83 9.37 -11.06
N ASP A 394 -7.99 8.21 -10.42
CA ASP A 394 -9.30 7.71 -10.06
C ASP A 394 -9.91 8.55 -8.93
N ARG A 395 -11.21 8.79 -9.01
CA ARG A 395 -11.98 9.45 -7.95
C ARG A 395 -11.84 8.76 -6.59
N ASP A 396 -11.67 7.44 -6.58
CA ASP A 396 -11.48 6.65 -5.35
C ASP A 396 -10.16 6.90 -4.62
N HIS A 397 -9.15 7.42 -5.33
CA HIS A 397 -7.78 7.57 -4.82
C HIS A 397 -7.34 9.03 -4.66
N LEU A 398 -7.98 9.98 -5.34
CA LEU A 398 -7.76 11.44 -5.16
C LEU A 398 -6.27 11.83 -5.12
N GLY A 399 -5.47 11.32 -6.05
CA GLY A 399 -4.04 11.61 -6.17
C GLY A 399 -3.11 10.55 -5.57
N LEU A 400 -3.60 9.70 -4.66
CA LEU A 400 -2.77 8.66 -4.04
C LEU A 400 -2.74 7.37 -4.85
N GLY A 401 -1.90 7.32 -5.89
CA GLY A 401 -1.73 6.13 -6.74
C GLY A 401 -0.92 4.99 -6.11
N GLY A 402 -0.19 5.25 -5.03
CA GLY A 402 0.73 4.32 -4.38
C GLY A 402 0.08 3.36 -3.36
N ARG A 403 0.92 2.58 -2.67
CA ARG A 403 0.48 1.69 -1.59
C ARG A 403 -0.03 2.51 -0.40
N ARG A 404 -1.19 2.16 0.14
CA ARG A 404 -1.76 2.82 1.33
C ARG A 404 -1.14 2.36 2.65
N VAL A 405 -0.63 1.13 2.70
CA VAL A 405 0.06 0.58 3.88
C VAL A 405 1.53 0.41 3.52
N LEU A 406 2.38 1.08 4.28
CA LEU A 406 3.83 1.14 4.10
C LEU A 406 4.47 0.40 5.26
N VAL A 407 5.29 -0.61 4.98
CA VAL A 407 5.93 -1.42 6.02
C VAL A 407 7.40 -1.52 5.69
N SER A 408 8.26 -1.16 6.63
CA SER A 408 9.71 -1.29 6.45
C SER A 408 10.10 -2.77 6.34
N ARG A 409 11.13 -3.08 5.53
CA ARG A 409 11.53 -4.47 5.23
C ARG A 409 11.90 -5.25 6.49
N ARG A 410 12.67 -4.62 7.38
CA ARG A 410 13.08 -5.18 8.68
C ARG A 410 12.07 -4.93 9.80
N TRP A 411 10.81 -4.71 9.47
CA TRP A 411 9.73 -4.61 10.47
C TRP A 411 9.52 -5.94 11.20
N THR A 412 9.51 -7.07 10.51
CA THR A 412 9.46 -8.39 11.18
C THR A 412 10.55 -9.34 10.72
N GLY A 413 11.31 -8.98 9.67
CA GLY A 413 12.15 -9.94 8.93
C GLY A 413 11.33 -10.89 8.04
N LYS A 414 10.07 -11.13 8.40
CA LYS A 414 9.12 -12.00 7.68
C LYS A 414 8.34 -11.32 6.55
N THR A 415 8.15 -12.03 5.46
CA THR A 415 7.21 -11.81 4.36
C THR A 415 5.76 -12.07 4.78
N LEU A 416 4.79 -11.56 4.00
CA LEU A 416 3.37 -11.87 4.23
C LEU A 416 3.04 -13.36 4.06
N THR A 417 3.82 -14.10 3.28
CA THR A 417 3.64 -15.54 3.09
C THR A 417 4.02 -16.29 4.35
N GLU A 418 5.14 -15.94 4.98
CA GLU A 418 5.55 -16.49 6.27
C GLU A 418 4.56 -16.14 7.38
N HIS A 419 4.09 -14.89 7.44
CA HIS A 419 3.00 -14.52 8.37
C HIS A 419 1.74 -15.38 8.18
N LYS A 420 1.39 -15.76 6.95
CA LYS A 420 0.28 -16.70 6.70
C LYS A 420 0.61 -18.12 7.16
N ALA A 421 1.84 -18.57 6.95
CA ALA A 421 2.32 -19.88 7.36
C ALA A 421 2.31 -20.01 8.90
N ASP A 422 2.79 -19.00 9.63
CA ASP A 422 2.77 -18.96 11.09
C ASP A 422 1.35 -19.07 11.64
N ARG A 423 0.40 -18.32 11.05
CA ARG A 423 -1.02 -18.43 11.42
C ARG A 423 -1.58 -19.83 11.19
N ALA A 424 -1.21 -20.46 10.08
CA ALA A 424 -1.64 -21.82 9.77
C ALA A 424 -0.98 -22.84 10.70
N ALA A 425 0.27 -22.63 11.10
CA ALA A 425 0.98 -23.47 12.07
C ALA A 425 0.29 -23.46 13.44
N VAL A 426 -0.08 -22.29 13.96
CA VAL A 426 -0.83 -22.19 15.23
C VAL A 426 -2.14 -22.98 15.19
N VAL A 427 -2.89 -22.87 14.09
CA VAL A 427 -4.15 -23.63 13.91
C VAL A 427 -3.87 -25.14 13.87
N ARG A 428 -2.82 -25.56 13.15
CA ARG A 428 -2.40 -26.97 13.08
C ARG A 428 -2.02 -27.52 14.45
N THR A 429 -1.23 -26.78 15.23
CA THR A 429 -0.84 -27.21 16.59
C THR A 429 -2.06 -27.44 17.47
N VAL A 430 -2.99 -26.49 17.52
CA VAL A 430 -4.21 -26.62 18.34
C VAL A 430 -5.06 -27.81 17.91
N LEU A 431 -5.17 -28.08 16.60
CA LEU A 431 -5.93 -29.22 16.08
C LEU A 431 -5.22 -30.55 16.39
N ALA A 432 -3.90 -30.62 16.23
CA ALA A 432 -3.10 -31.80 16.54
C ALA A 432 -3.13 -32.14 18.04
N GLU A 433 -3.01 -31.14 18.94
CA GLU A 433 -3.14 -31.31 20.39
C GLU A 433 -4.50 -31.86 20.80
N ALA A 434 -5.55 -31.58 20.02
CA ALA A 434 -6.89 -32.11 20.21
C ALA A 434 -7.14 -33.47 19.52
N GLY A 435 -6.10 -34.07 18.92
CA GLY A 435 -6.17 -35.33 18.19
C GLY A 435 -6.93 -35.25 16.85
N VAL A 436 -7.02 -34.06 16.24
CA VAL A 436 -7.65 -33.86 14.93
C VAL A 436 -6.58 -33.89 13.85
N GLU A 437 -6.60 -34.93 13.00
CA GLU A 437 -5.81 -34.94 11.77
C GLU A 437 -6.39 -33.92 10.77
N MET A 438 -5.52 -33.11 10.20
CA MET A 438 -5.88 -32.17 9.13
C MET A 438 -5.54 -32.78 7.76
N ASP A 439 -6.35 -32.45 6.76
CA ASP A 439 -6.00 -32.67 5.35
C ASP A 439 -4.59 -32.13 5.05
N ASP A 440 -3.76 -32.92 4.36
CA ASP A 440 -2.40 -32.51 4.00
C ASP A 440 -2.48 -31.32 3.00
N HIS A 441 -2.02 -30.14 3.44
CA HIS A 441 -2.01 -28.96 2.58
C HIS A 441 -1.02 -29.07 1.41
N GLY A 442 -0.05 -30.00 1.47
CA GLY A 442 0.85 -30.37 0.39
C GLY A 442 0.27 -31.39 -0.58
N GLU A 443 -0.90 -31.97 -0.28
CA GLU A 443 -1.49 -33.09 -1.04
C GLU A 443 -1.64 -32.77 -2.53
N PHE A 444 -1.88 -31.50 -2.88
CA PHE A 444 -2.00 -31.01 -4.27
C PHE A 444 -0.95 -29.95 -4.64
N SER A 445 0.28 -30.11 -4.15
CA SER A 445 1.35 -29.17 -4.49
C SER A 445 1.58 -29.10 -5.99
N ALA A 446 1.71 -27.89 -6.54
CA ALA A 446 2.11 -27.68 -7.93
C ALA A 446 3.53 -28.19 -8.23
N THR A 447 4.34 -28.44 -7.19
CA THR A 447 5.68 -29.02 -7.30
C THR A 447 5.70 -30.54 -7.10
N ALA A 448 4.56 -31.17 -6.79
CA ALA A 448 4.50 -32.62 -6.70
C ALA A 448 4.70 -33.21 -8.09
N THR A 449 5.65 -34.13 -8.20
CA THR A 449 5.98 -34.82 -9.45
C THR A 449 5.56 -36.28 -9.37
N ARG A 450 5.18 -36.83 -10.52
CA ARG A 450 5.04 -38.28 -10.70
C ARG A 450 6.43 -38.92 -10.78
N SER A 451 6.48 -40.24 -10.79
CA SER A 451 7.73 -41.00 -10.94
C SER A 451 8.50 -40.71 -12.24
N ASP A 452 7.85 -40.16 -13.27
CA ASP A 452 8.44 -39.73 -14.53
C ASP A 452 9.01 -38.30 -14.50
N GLY A 453 8.98 -37.63 -13.34
CA GLY A 453 9.44 -36.25 -13.16
C GLY A 453 8.47 -35.17 -13.68
N GLN A 454 7.32 -35.54 -14.24
CA GLN A 454 6.30 -34.59 -14.70
C GLN A 454 5.40 -34.14 -13.54
N PRO A 455 4.77 -32.95 -13.65
CA PRO A 455 3.85 -32.46 -12.61
C PRO A 455 2.67 -33.41 -12.43
N ARG A 456 2.46 -33.90 -11.19
CA ARG A 456 1.30 -34.74 -10.87
C ARG A 456 0.01 -33.93 -10.91
N TYR A 457 0.02 -32.71 -10.39
CA TYR A 457 -1.17 -31.88 -10.27
C TYR A 457 -1.14 -30.69 -11.22
N VAL A 458 -2.07 -30.68 -12.18
CA VAL A 458 -2.23 -29.58 -13.15
C VAL A 458 -3.43 -28.72 -12.76
N TRP A 459 -3.18 -27.42 -12.61
CA TRP A 459 -4.18 -26.43 -12.27
C TRP A 459 -4.58 -25.62 -13.51
N SER A 460 -5.88 -25.51 -13.78
CA SER A 460 -6.42 -24.73 -14.89
C SER A 460 -7.62 -23.89 -14.46
N THR A 461 -7.76 -22.68 -14.99
CA THR A 461 -8.89 -21.80 -14.66
C THR A 461 -10.19 -22.32 -15.28
N VAL A 462 -11.26 -22.42 -14.49
CA VAL A 462 -12.61 -22.71 -15.01
C VAL A 462 -13.21 -21.42 -15.57
N LYS A 463 -13.64 -21.43 -16.83
CA LYS A 463 -14.22 -20.25 -17.48
C LYS A 463 -15.74 -20.19 -17.27
N PRO A 464 -16.33 -18.98 -17.20
CA PRO A 464 -17.78 -18.82 -17.23
C PRO A 464 -18.34 -19.44 -18.52
N GLY A 465 -19.23 -20.43 -18.40
CA GLY A 465 -19.82 -21.14 -19.54
C GLY A 465 -19.28 -22.54 -19.82
N ASP A 466 -18.24 -23.00 -19.09
CA ASP A 466 -17.85 -24.42 -19.10
C ASP A 466 -19.07 -25.28 -18.68
N THR A 467 -19.39 -26.31 -19.45
CA THR A 467 -20.61 -27.15 -19.28
C THR A 467 -20.71 -27.78 -17.88
N ASP A 468 -19.57 -28.05 -17.25
CA ASP A 468 -19.47 -28.66 -15.91
C ASP A 468 -19.18 -27.64 -14.79
N ALA A 469 -19.21 -26.33 -15.07
CA ALA A 469 -18.98 -25.31 -14.05
C ALA A 469 -20.12 -25.31 -13.01
N PRO A 470 -19.86 -25.53 -11.72
CA PRO A 470 -20.92 -25.54 -10.72
C PRO A 470 -21.50 -24.12 -10.57
N SER A 471 -22.80 -24.01 -10.29
CA SER A 471 -23.42 -22.70 -10.11
C SER A 471 -22.84 -21.95 -8.91
N TYR A 472 -22.80 -20.61 -8.98
CA TYR A 472 -22.34 -19.75 -7.89
C TYR A 472 -22.95 -20.15 -6.54
N LEU A 473 -24.27 -20.38 -6.52
CA LEU A 473 -25.00 -20.79 -5.32
C LEU A 473 -24.45 -22.09 -4.73
N ARG A 474 -24.27 -23.14 -5.54
CA ARG A 474 -23.73 -24.42 -5.07
C ARG A 474 -22.31 -24.27 -4.51
N LEU A 475 -21.48 -23.48 -5.20
CA LEU A 475 -20.08 -23.27 -4.80
C LEU A 475 -19.97 -22.54 -3.47
N ILE A 476 -20.70 -21.43 -3.32
CA ILE A 476 -20.66 -20.65 -2.09
C ILE A 476 -21.30 -21.41 -0.94
N ALA A 477 -22.41 -22.11 -1.16
CA ALA A 477 -23.03 -22.97 -0.15
C ALA A 477 -22.05 -24.05 0.35
N HIS A 478 -21.35 -24.74 -0.56
CA HIS A 478 -20.32 -25.72 -0.19
C HIS A 478 -19.18 -25.09 0.63
N ALA A 479 -18.71 -23.91 0.21
CA ALA A 479 -17.67 -23.17 0.93
C ALA A 479 -18.13 -22.73 2.33
N ILE A 480 -19.39 -22.36 2.50
CA ILE A 480 -20.01 -22.04 3.80
C ILE A 480 -20.04 -23.27 4.70
N THR A 481 -20.59 -24.40 4.22
CA THR A 481 -20.65 -25.64 5.01
C THR A 481 -19.25 -26.10 5.45
N ARG A 482 -18.27 -26.08 4.54
CA ARG A 482 -16.88 -26.41 4.87
C ARG A 482 -16.30 -25.46 5.93
N ARG A 483 -16.61 -24.16 5.83
CA ARG A 483 -16.14 -23.15 6.78
C ARG A 483 -16.76 -23.33 8.18
N GLN A 484 -18.04 -23.66 8.25
CA GLN A 484 -18.75 -23.95 9.50
C GLN A 484 -18.17 -25.20 10.16
N ALA A 485 -18.01 -26.29 9.41
CA ALA A 485 -17.38 -27.52 9.90
C ALA A 485 -15.98 -27.27 10.47
N TRP A 486 -15.11 -26.55 9.73
CA TRP A 486 -13.78 -26.19 10.21
C TRP A 486 -13.79 -25.32 11.47
N ARG A 487 -14.74 -24.39 11.58
CA ARG A 487 -14.87 -23.54 12.77
C ARG A 487 -15.31 -24.35 13.98
N GLU A 488 -16.29 -25.24 13.81
CA GLU A 488 -16.76 -26.14 14.87
C GLU A 488 -15.64 -27.08 15.34
N GLN A 489 -14.90 -27.70 14.40
CA GLN A 489 -13.74 -28.52 14.71
C GLN A 489 -12.69 -27.74 15.51
N TYR A 490 -12.36 -26.51 15.09
CA TYR A 490 -11.38 -25.68 15.79
C TYR A 490 -11.83 -25.24 17.19
N GLU A 491 -13.11 -24.86 17.36
CA GLU A 491 -13.62 -24.50 18.69
C GLU A 491 -13.70 -25.71 19.63
N GLN A 492 -14.08 -26.89 19.12
CA GLN A 492 -14.03 -28.13 19.89
C GLN A 492 -12.59 -28.48 20.28
N ALA A 493 -11.62 -28.30 19.37
CA ALA A 493 -10.21 -28.53 19.66
C ALA A 493 -9.69 -27.60 20.76
N LYS A 494 -10.00 -26.30 20.70
CA LYS A 494 -9.67 -25.34 21.75
C LYS A 494 -10.26 -25.71 23.11
N GLN A 495 -11.49 -26.22 23.14
CA GLN A 495 -12.12 -26.67 24.39
C GLN A 495 -11.42 -27.90 24.98
N ARG A 496 -10.94 -28.82 24.14
CA ARG A 496 -10.20 -30.04 24.57
C ARG A 496 -8.78 -29.75 25.03
N ALA A 497 -8.07 -28.84 24.36
CA ALA A 497 -6.69 -28.47 24.69
C ALA A 497 -6.57 -27.65 26.00
N GLY A 498 -7.67 -27.09 26.53
CA GLY A 498 -7.67 -26.19 27.69
C GLY A 498 -7.29 -24.74 27.32
N PRO A 499 -7.32 -23.78 28.27
CA PRO A 499 -6.93 -22.41 27.98
C PRO A 499 -5.45 -22.36 27.54
N PRO A 500 -5.12 -21.67 26.44
CA PRO A 500 -3.73 -21.56 26.00
C PRO A 500 -2.90 -20.87 27.10
N GLY A 501 -1.71 -21.41 27.39
CA GLY A 501 -0.75 -20.74 28.27
C GLY A 501 -0.40 -19.35 27.74
N PRO A 502 -0.01 -18.39 28.61
CA PRO A 502 0.09 -16.96 28.28
C PRO A 502 1.17 -16.59 27.24
N ASN A 503 1.93 -17.55 26.71
CA ASN A 503 3.04 -17.32 25.78
C ASN A 503 2.96 -18.25 24.55
N LEU A 504 1.96 -18.08 23.71
CA LEU A 504 2.03 -18.52 22.31
C LEU A 504 2.41 -17.31 21.44
N SER A 505 3.60 -16.78 21.69
CA SER A 505 4.29 -15.93 20.71
C SER A 505 4.73 -16.82 19.55
N ALA A 506 4.61 -16.33 18.30
CA ALA A 506 5.09 -17.01 17.09
C ALA A 506 6.63 -17.02 16.97
N THR A 507 7.33 -17.03 18.10
CA THR A 507 8.77 -17.22 18.25
C THR A 507 8.97 -18.44 19.13
N ILE A 508 8.86 -19.62 18.53
CA ILE A 508 9.47 -20.82 19.10
C ILE A 508 10.96 -20.71 18.75
N PRO A 509 11.89 -20.66 19.74
CA PRO A 509 13.30 -20.84 19.46
C PRO A 509 13.48 -22.25 18.89
N GLY A 510 13.87 -22.32 17.62
CA GLY A 510 14.24 -23.57 16.98
C GLY A 510 15.30 -24.29 17.80
N ALA A 511 15.08 -25.57 18.00
CA ALA A 511 15.88 -26.49 18.80
C ALA A 511 17.39 -26.33 18.55
N ALA A 512 18.13 -26.19 19.64
CA ALA A 512 19.54 -26.53 19.65
C ALA A 512 19.70 -27.96 19.12
N THR A 513 20.45 -28.11 18.03
CA THR A 513 21.02 -29.37 17.59
C THR A 513 21.87 -29.93 18.73
N ALA A 514 21.34 -30.92 19.44
CA ALA A 514 22.14 -31.84 20.23
C ALA A 514 22.52 -33.01 19.31
N ALA A 515 23.83 -33.23 19.21
CA ALA A 515 24.42 -34.48 18.74
C ALA A 515 24.03 -35.66 19.63
#